data_AF-A0A2V9ZNH2-F1
#
_entry.id   AF-A0A2V9ZNH2-F1
#
_cell.length_a   1.000
_cell.length_b   1.000
_cell.length_c   1.000
_cell.angle_alpha   90.00
_cell.angle_beta   90.00
_cell.angle_gamma   90.00
#
_symmetry.space_group_name_H-M   'P 1'
#
loop_
_entity.id
_entity.type
_entity.pdbx_description
1 polymer ?
#
loop_
_entity_poly.entity_id
_entity_poly.type
_entity_poly.pdbx_seq_one_letter_code
_entity_poly.pdbx_strand_id
1 'polypeptide(L)'
;MNEKSKKSRWLWPLGIVATGLAGAAVTVLRGCWHQNMSWPIRAQGHSYQVCLGCGIKRLFDEQNFRSYGPYSYDLNRLVAWERARRIKSHQDAENKVRRPAS
;
A
#
# COMPACT_ATOMS: atom_id res chain seq x y z
N MET A 1 -52.88 28.42 10.37
CA MET A 1 -51.81 27.40 10.61
C MET A 1 -50.84 27.41 9.45
N ASN A 2 -49.54 27.55 9.68
CA ASN A 2 -48.60 26.96 8.74
C ASN A 2 -47.28 26.55 9.42
N GLU A 3 -47.31 25.42 10.12
CA GLU A 3 -46.14 24.76 10.74
C GLU A 3 -45.12 24.23 9.71
N LYS A 4 -45.48 24.20 8.42
CA LYS A 4 -44.65 23.59 7.36
C LYS A 4 -43.45 24.45 6.95
N SER A 5 -43.55 25.78 7.03
CA SER A 5 -42.48 26.70 6.59
C SER A 5 -41.33 26.85 7.58
N LYS A 6 -41.57 26.69 8.88
CA LYS A 6 -40.51 26.71 9.91
C LYS A 6 -39.60 25.48 9.85
N LYS A 7 -40.15 24.29 9.55
CA LYS A 7 -39.38 23.04 9.39
C LYS A 7 -38.51 23.08 8.12
N SER A 8 -39.04 23.62 7.02
CA SER A 8 -38.31 23.73 5.74
C SER A 8 -37.04 24.59 5.82
N ARG A 9 -37.09 25.71 6.58
CA ARG A 9 -35.97 26.67 6.67
C ARG A 9 -34.79 26.19 7.52
N TRP A 10 -34.98 25.19 8.37
CA TRP A 10 -33.91 24.54 9.15
C TRP A 10 -33.30 23.33 8.44
N LEU A 11 -33.96 22.79 7.41
CA LEU A 11 -33.50 21.60 6.68
C LEU A 11 -32.43 21.91 5.63
N TRP A 12 -32.48 23.10 5.02
CA TRP A 12 -31.46 23.55 4.04
C TRP A 12 -30.03 23.66 4.63
N PRO A 13 -29.79 24.31 5.78
CA PRO A 13 -28.44 24.37 6.34
C PRO A 13 -27.93 23.00 6.81
N LEU A 14 -28.81 22.13 7.32
CA LEU A 14 -28.45 20.75 7.69
C LEU A 14 -28.05 19.90 6.47
N GLY A 15 -28.73 20.08 5.33
CA GLY A 15 -28.35 19.44 4.06
C GLY A 15 -26.94 19.84 3.61
N ILE A 16 -26.60 21.13 3.68
CA ILE A 16 -25.28 21.65 3.27
C ILE A 16 -24.17 21.12 4.19
N VAL A 17 -24.39 21.10 5.51
CA VAL A 17 -23.41 20.57 6.48
C VAL A 17 -23.20 19.07 6.29
N ALA A 18 -24.27 18.30 6.06
CA ALA A 18 -24.18 16.86 5.82
C ALA A 18 -23.38 16.53 4.55
N THR A 19 -23.58 17.28 3.46
CA THR A 19 -22.80 17.12 2.22
C THR A 19 -21.33 17.50 2.40
N GLY A 20 -21.04 18.55 3.19
CA GLY A 20 -19.66 18.97 3.48
C GLY A 20 -18.84 17.91 4.25
N LEU A 21 -19.43 17.27 5.25
CA LEU A 21 -18.77 16.23 6.04
C LEU A 21 -18.51 14.96 5.23
N ALA A 22 -19.44 14.58 4.34
CA ALA A 22 -19.25 13.45 3.44
C ALA A 22 -18.09 13.67 2.45
N GLY A 23 -17.92 14.90 1.93
CA GLY A 23 -16.82 15.26 1.04
C GLY A 23 -15.43 15.17 1.70
N ALA A 24 -15.32 15.62 2.96
CA ALA A 24 -14.07 15.55 3.72
C ALA A 24 -13.67 14.12 4.10
N ALA A 25 -14.63 13.22 4.34
CA ALA A 25 -14.33 11.82 4.65
C ALA A 25 -13.77 11.06 3.43
N VAL A 26 -14.25 11.35 2.21
CA VAL A 26 -13.79 10.69 0.97
C VAL A 26 -12.33 11.06 0.63
N THR A 27 -11.91 12.30 0.89
CA THR A 27 -10.53 12.74 0.65
C THR A 27 -9.54 12.13 1.64
N VAL A 28 -9.92 11.99 2.92
CA VAL A 28 -9.08 11.37 3.96
C VAL A 28 -8.98 9.85 3.79
N LEU A 29 -10.08 9.17 3.43
CA LEU A 29 -10.12 7.72 3.22
C LEU A 29 -9.46 7.26 1.89
N ARG A 30 -9.10 8.18 1.00
CA ARG A 30 -8.27 7.93 -0.21
C ARG A 30 -6.77 7.80 0.11
N GLY A 31 -6.35 7.93 1.37
CA GLY A 31 -4.95 8.12 1.78
C GLY A 31 -3.95 7.04 1.34
N CYS A 32 -4.27 5.74 1.40
CA CYS A 32 -3.49 4.73 0.67
C CYS A 32 -4.14 3.34 0.61
N TRP A 33 -4.51 2.91 -0.60
CA TRP A 33 -4.54 1.49 -1.01
C TRP A 33 -3.57 1.36 -2.17
N HIS A 34 -2.30 1.11 -1.84
CA HIS A 34 -1.09 1.32 -2.66
C HIS A 34 -1.17 0.82 -4.12
N GLN A 35 -1.74 1.64 -5.00
CA GLN A 35 -1.69 1.50 -6.46
C GLN A 35 -0.82 2.58 -7.12
N ASN A 36 -0.68 3.75 -6.48
CA ASN A 36 0.17 4.83 -6.97
C ASN A 36 1.60 4.69 -6.45
N MET A 37 2.40 3.91 -7.16
CA MET A 37 3.80 3.60 -6.86
C MET A 37 4.72 4.41 -7.78
N SER A 38 5.83 4.89 -7.23
CA SER A 38 6.85 5.60 -7.99
C SER A 38 7.46 4.72 -9.08
N TRP A 39 8.17 5.35 -10.01
CA TRP A 39 9.09 4.63 -10.88
C TRP A 39 10.14 3.89 -10.02
N PRO A 40 10.58 2.67 -10.40
CA PRO A 40 11.53 1.90 -9.59
C PRO A 40 12.89 2.62 -9.49
N ILE A 41 13.36 2.81 -8.26
CA ILE A 41 14.65 3.45 -7.99
C ILE A 41 15.60 2.38 -7.44
N ARG A 42 16.89 2.49 -7.79
CA ARG A 42 17.94 1.60 -7.30
C ARG A 42 18.73 2.25 -6.17
N ALA A 43 18.86 1.56 -5.04
CA ALA A 43 19.79 1.93 -3.97
C ALA A 43 20.35 0.68 -3.29
N GLN A 44 21.61 0.74 -2.85
CA GLN A 44 22.28 -0.36 -2.12
C GLN A 44 22.21 -1.72 -2.84
N GLY A 45 22.23 -1.72 -4.17
CA GLY A 45 22.15 -2.94 -4.98
C GLY A 45 20.75 -3.56 -5.10
N HIS A 46 19.70 -2.91 -4.55
CA HIS A 46 18.31 -3.34 -4.63
C HIS A 46 17.44 -2.29 -5.31
N SER A 47 16.43 -2.75 -6.03
CA SER A 47 15.46 -1.87 -6.69
C SER A 47 14.15 -1.90 -5.90
N TYR A 48 13.56 -0.73 -5.69
CA TYR A 48 12.34 -0.57 -4.90
C TYR A 48 11.49 0.56 -5.44
N GLN A 49 10.21 0.52 -5.12
CA GLN A 49 9.24 1.58 -5.39
C GLN A 49 8.74 2.15 -4.08
N VAL A 50 8.33 3.42 -4.12
CA VAL A 50 7.77 4.15 -2.98
C VAL A 50 6.35 4.57 -3.35
N CYS A 51 5.38 4.36 -2.47
CA CYS A 51 4.05 4.91 -2.68
C CYS A 51 4.11 6.43 -2.59
N LEU A 52 3.60 7.12 -3.61
CA LEU A 52 3.60 8.58 -3.66
C LEU A 52 2.56 9.20 -2.70
N GLY A 53 1.60 8.41 -2.22
CA GLY A 53 0.58 8.86 -1.26
C GLY A 53 1.05 8.81 0.19
N CYS A 54 1.66 7.71 0.62
CA CYS A 54 2.02 7.51 2.03
C CYS A 54 3.52 7.32 2.29
N GLY A 55 4.35 7.09 1.27
CA GLY A 55 5.80 6.90 1.42
C GLY A 55 6.24 5.46 1.77
N ILE A 56 5.32 4.50 1.83
CA ILE A 56 5.67 3.10 2.09
C ILE A 56 6.48 2.53 0.91
N LYS A 57 7.46 1.66 1.19
CA LYS A 57 8.35 1.09 0.18
C LYS A 57 8.01 -0.37 -0.07
N ARG A 58 8.31 -0.84 -1.28
CA ARG A 58 8.22 -2.25 -1.69
C ARG A 58 9.33 -2.59 -2.66
N LEU A 59 9.88 -3.80 -2.58
CA LEU A 59 10.90 -4.24 -3.51
C LEU A 59 10.34 -4.40 -4.92
N PHE A 60 11.21 -4.21 -5.90
CA PHE A 60 10.90 -4.28 -7.32
C PHE A 60 11.91 -5.17 -8.05
N ASP A 61 11.40 -6.07 -8.88
CA ASP A 61 12.17 -6.96 -9.71
C ASP A 61 12.31 -6.33 -11.09
N GLU A 62 13.52 -5.92 -11.44
CA GLU A 62 13.81 -5.32 -12.74
C GLU A 62 13.75 -6.33 -13.88
N GLN A 63 14.04 -7.61 -13.62
CA GLN A 63 14.07 -8.64 -14.66
C GLN A 63 12.65 -9.00 -15.10
N ASN A 64 11.76 -9.17 -14.12
CA ASN A 64 10.35 -9.49 -14.37
C ASN A 64 9.44 -8.25 -14.38
N PHE A 65 10.03 -7.06 -14.24
CA PHE A 65 9.36 -5.77 -14.16
C PHE A 65 8.13 -5.75 -13.24
N ARG A 66 8.29 -6.29 -12.02
CA ARG A 66 7.18 -6.44 -11.06
C ARG A 66 7.58 -6.15 -9.63
N SER A 67 6.67 -5.50 -8.89
CA SER A 67 6.83 -5.33 -7.44
C SER A 67 6.65 -6.67 -6.71
N TYR A 68 7.42 -6.91 -5.64
CA TYR A 68 7.33 -8.13 -4.85
C TYR A 68 7.60 -7.89 -3.36
N GLY A 69 7.18 -8.87 -2.55
CA GLY A 69 7.45 -8.87 -1.12
C GLY A 69 6.59 -7.92 -0.30
N PRO A 70 6.91 -7.80 1.00
CA PRO A 70 6.15 -7.02 1.95
C PRO A 70 6.36 -5.53 1.71
N TYR A 71 5.47 -4.76 2.30
CA TYR A 71 5.62 -3.32 2.39
C TYR A 71 6.37 -2.95 3.68
N SER A 72 7.25 -1.95 3.61
CA SER A 72 7.88 -1.37 4.80
C SER A 72 8.31 0.06 4.54
N TYR A 73 8.35 0.88 5.59
CA TYR A 73 8.95 2.21 5.51
C TYR A 73 10.49 2.16 5.58
N ASP A 74 11.04 1.12 6.18
CA ASP A 74 12.49 0.89 6.30
C ASP A 74 12.97 -0.01 5.15
N LEU A 75 13.84 0.54 4.31
CA LEU A 75 14.43 -0.19 3.19
C LEU A 75 15.34 -1.33 3.68
N ASN A 76 16.06 -1.14 4.79
CA ASN A 76 16.96 -2.16 5.31
C ASN A 76 16.19 -3.41 5.75
N ARG A 77 15.00 -3.22 6.35
CA ARG A 77 14.10 -4.33 6.68
C ARG A 77 13.66 -5.13 5.46
N LEU A 78 13.38 -4.46 4.34
CA LEU A 78 13.04 -5.13 3.07
C LEU A 78 14.23 -5.91 2.50
N VAL A 79 15.42 -5.31 2.53
CA VAL A 79 16.67 -5.94 2.07
C VAL A 79 17.00 -7.18 2.92
N ALA A 80 16.89 -7.08 4.24
CA ALA A 80 17.10 -8.20 5.15
C ALA A 80 16.11 -9.35 4.88
N TRP A 81 14.83 -9.02 4.64
CA TRP A 81 13.82 -10.01 4.29
C TRP A 81 14.13 -10.73 2.97
N GLU A 82 14.57 -10.00 1.93
CA GLU A 82 14.94 -10.60 0.66
C GLU A 82 16.16 -11.53 0.79
N ARG A 83 17.18 -11.11 1.54
CA ARG A 83 18.37 -11.94 1.83
C ARG A 83 17.98 -13.23 2.55
N ALA A 84 17.14 -13.13 3.58
CA ALA A 84 16.65 -14.29 4.32
C ALA A 84 15.86 -15.25 3.41
N ARG A 85 15.00 -14.73 2.53
CA ARG A 85 14.29 -15.55 1.54
C ARG A 85 15.23 -16.30 0.61
N ARG A 86 16.24 -15.63 0.06
CA ARG A 86 17.22 -16.27 -0.83
C ARG A 86 17.96 -17.41 -0.14
N ILE A 87 18.48 -17.17 1.07
CA ILE A 87 19.17 -18.20 1.85
C ILE A 87 18.26 -19.41 2.06
N LYS A 88 16.99 -19.19 2.45
CA LYS A 88 16.02 -20.25 2.62
C LYS A 88 15.76 -21.03 1.32
N SER A 89 15.56 -20.34 0.20
CA SER A 89 15.35 -20.99 -1.09
C SER A 89 16.55 -21.84 -1.53
N HIS A 90 17.78 -21.39 -1.26
CA HIS A 90 18.99 -22.19 -1.50
C HIS A 90 19.01 -23.45 -0.62
N GLN A 91 18.73 -23.31 0.68
CA GLN A 91 18.65 -24.46 1.60
C GLN A 91 17.56 -25.45 1.20
N ASP A 92 16.38 -24.97 0.79
CA ASP A 92 15.28 -25.82 0.34
C ASP A 92 15.65 -26.57 -0.95
N ALA A 93 16.38 -25.93 -1.87
CA ALA A 93 16.88 -26.57 -3.07
C ALA A 93 17.94 -27.66 -2.75
N GLU A 94 18.90 -27.36 -1.89
CA GLU A 94 19.90 -28.32 -1.42
C GLU A 94 19.26 -29.51 -0.70
N ASN A 95 18.29 -29.25 0.18
CA ASN A 95 17.55 -30.29 0.88
C ASN A 95 16.72 -31.14 -0.09
N LYS A 96 16.10 -30.56 -1.12
CA LYS A 96 15.37 -31.31 -2.14
C LYS A 96 16.29 -32.24 -2.93
N VAL A 97 17.51 -31.80 -3.27
CA VAL A 97 18.52 -32.65 -3.92
C VAL A 97 19.00 -33.77 -3.00
N ARG A 98 19.12 -33.49 -1.69
CA ARG A 98 19.55 -34.48 -0.69
C ARG A 98 18.47 -35.48 -0.29
N ARG A 99 17.19 -35.23 -0.57
CA ARG A 99 16.11 -36.19 -0.29
C ARG A 99 16.21 -37.34 -1.29
N PRO A 100 16.49 -38.58 -0.85
CA PRO A 100 16.52 -39.72 -1.75
C PRO A 100 15.13 -39.93 -2.37
N ALA A 101 15.09 -40.16 -3.68
CA ALA A 101 13.87 -40.62 -4.35
C ALA A 101 13.43 -41.92 -3.66
N SER A 102 12.32 -41.86 -2.92
CA SER A 102 11.68 -43.03 -2.31
C SER A 102 10.87 -43.78 -3.35
#